data_AF-A0A955VS93-F1
#
_entry.id   AF-A0A955VS93-F1
#
_cell.length_a   1.000
_cell.length_b   1.000
_cell.length_c   1.000
_cell.angle_alpha   90.00
_cell.angle_beta   90.00
_cell.angle_gamma   90.00
#
_symmetry.space_group_name_H-M   'P 1'
#
loop_
_entity.id
_entity.type
_entity.pdbx_description
1 polymer ?
#
loop_
_entity_poly.entity_id
_entity_poly.type
_entity_poly.pdbx_seq_one_letter_code
_entity_poly.pdbx_strand_id
1 'polypeptide(L)'
;QAYGHPDHLHWRVWHNTGDGFAPAAAEWPVPADLGAPDNGVIFLDSRPQGVGYLHWYTFDVNGDGRPDLVSTGRNIPPLVPGVSWTLQVWGQPDRPHWRVWLNTGEGFAAASVDWPVPADLGSPENGVASLESRPQGVGYRHWTTVDIDGDGRPDLVSTAQNVAPLFPGAQWTTQAYGHPDHLHWRVWHNTGDGFAPAAAKWPVPADLGAPETGPALLDSPTTSLGAPHWRTLDLDGDRRPDLVSPAQNVPPLFAGAEATAQVYGHPDDQHWRVWRNTGAGFAPAATPWPVPAAAGPPETGPAFLASRPSTIGYPHWTVIDLDGDGHLDLISPAVAVESPIPGIAWLAQVYGYPDRLHWRLWRGR
;
A
#
# COMPACT_ATOMS: atom_id res chain seq x y z
N GLN A 1 -0.46 -17.89 21.26
CA GLN A 1 -1.50 -18.94 21.18
C GLN A 1 -2.84 -18.24 21.28
N ALA A 2 -3.81 -18.60 20.43
CA ALA A 2 -5.20 -18.36 20.76
C ALA A 2 -5.47 -19.08 22.09
N TYR A 3 -6.22 -18.45 22.99
CA TYR A 3 -6.43 -18.98 24.33
C TYR A 3 -7.56 -20.02 24.30
N GLY A 4 -7.44 -21.10 25.07
CA GLY A 4 -8.50 -22.12 25.19
C GLY A 4 -8.11 -23.52 24.67
N HIS A 5 -9.03 -24.47 24.82
CA HIS A 5 -8.94 -25.81 24.22
C HIS A 5 -9.05 -25.69 22.68
N PRO A 6 -8.51 -26.61 21.87
CA PRO A 6 -8.69 -26.60 20.41
C PRO A 6 -10.15 -26.41 19.93
N ASP A 7 -11.12 -26.82 20.74
CA ASP A 7 -12.56 -26.69 20.46
C ASP A 7 -13.19 -25.37 20.93
N HIS A 8 -12.42 -24.52 21.62
CA HIS A 8 -12.87 -23.26 22.26
C HIS A 8 -11.78 -22.18 22.23
N LEU A 9 -11.16 -21.99 21.06
CA LEU A 9 -10.20 -20.92 20.85
C LEU A 9 -10.90 -19.56 20.91
N HIS A 10 -10.29 -18.61 21.61
CA HIS A 10 -10.76 -17.23 21.68
C HIS A 10 -9.60 -16.23 21.64
N TRP A 11 -9.93 -15.01 21.24
CA TRP A 11 -9.10 -13.84 21.43
C TRP A 11 -9.43 -13.20 22.77
N ARG A 12 -8.42 -12.63 23.41
CA ARG A 12 -8.61 -11.75 24.56
C ARG A 12 -8.47 -10.32 24.09
N VAL A 13 -9.53 -9.55 24.24
CA VAL A 13 -9.61 -8.17 23.78
C VAL A 13 -9.75 -7.26 24.98
N TRP A 14 -8.75 -6.41 25.19
CA TRP A 14 -8.85 -5.33 26.17
C TRP A 14 -9.31 -4.07 25.43
N HIS A 15 -10.52 -3.61 25.71
CA HIS A 15 -11.09 -2.44 25.04
C HIS A 15 -10.37 -1.17 25.43
N ASN A 16 -10.07 -0.31 24.46
CA ASN A 16 -9.61 1.06 24.73
C ASN A 16 -10.79 1.90 25.24
N THR A 17 -10.60 2.59 26.36
CA THR A 17 -11.59 3.41 27.06
C THR A 17 -11.42 4.91 26.81
N GLY A 18 -10.40 5.30 26.03
CA GLY A 18 -9.97 6.69 25.86
C GLY A 18 -8.86 7.09 26.83
N ASP A 19 -8.89 6.59 28.07
CA ASP A 19 -7.88 6.86 29.11
C ASP A 19 -6.92 5.67 29.35
N GLY A 20 -7.06 4.60 28.56
CA GLY A 20 -6.28 3.36 28.67
C GLY A 20 -7.09 2.13 28.27
N PHE A 21 -6.52 0.94 28.47
CA PHE A 21 -7.21 -0.32 28.23
C PHE A 21 -8.02 -0.77 29.45
N ALA A 22 -9.19 -1.35 29.22
CA ALA A 22 -10.02 -1.95 30.26
C ALA A 22 -9.21 -2.99 31.06
N PRO A 23 -9.40 -3.13 32.38
CA PRO A 23 -8.59 -4.04 33.21
C PRO A 23 -8.94 -5.52 33.00
N ALA A 24 -10.12 -5.82 32.44
CA ALA A 24 -10.56 -7.16 32.08
C ALA A 24 -10.66 -7.30 30.56
N ALA A 25 -10.25 -8.47 30.05
CA ALA A 25 -10.44 -8.81 28.64
C ALA A 25 -11.86 -9.32 28.40
N ALA A 26 -12.45 -8.91 27.27
CA ALA A 26 -13.54 -9.64 26.64
C ALA A 26 -12.96 -10.87 25.92
N GLU A 27 -13.69 -11.98 25.93
CA GLU A 27 -13.32 -13.19 25.19
C GLU A 27 -14.11 -13.23 23.88
N TRP A 28 -13.41 -13.09 22.75
CA TRP A 28 -14.02 -13.16 21.42
C TRP A 28 -13.79 -14.56 20.84
N PRO A 29 -14.85 -15.36 20.62
CA PRO A 29 -14.68 -16.70 20.10
C PRO A 29 -14.09 -16.67 18.69
N VAL A 30 -13.19 -17.61 18.41
CA VAL A 30 -12.71 -17.87 17.06
C VAL A 30 -13.80 -18.63 16.30
N PRO A 31 -14.21 -18.19 15.10
CA PRO A 31 -15.19 -18.91 14.31
C PRO A 31 -14.73 -20.34 14.01
N ALA A 32 -15.59 -21.33 14.31
CA ALA A 32 -15.24 -22.74 14.18
C ALA A 32 -15.06 -23.20 12.72
N ASP A 33 -15.80 -22.56 11.81
CA ASP A 33 -15.78 -22.81 10.36
C ASP A 33 -14.59 -22.18 9.64
N LEU A 34 -13.78 -21.39 10.34
CA LEU A 34 -12.50 -20.91 9.85
C LEU A 34 -11.62 -22.09 9.43
N GLY A 35 -11.58 -23.17 10.23
CA GLY A 35 -10.85 -24.40 9.88
C GLY A 35 -9.34 -24.33 10.10
N ALA A 36 -8.87 -23.56 11.09
CA ALA A 36 -7.45 -23.42 11.39
C ALA A 36 -6.86 -24.73 11.97
N PRO A 37 -5.86 -25.36 11.33
CA PRO A 37 -5.22 -26.56 11.87
C PRO A 37 -4.21 -26.15 12.96
N ASP A 38 -4.43 -26.67 14.17
CA ASP A 38 -3.47 -26.86 15.27
C ASP A 38 -2.80 -25.65 15.93
N ASN A 39 -2.69 -24.48 15.29
CA ASN A 39 -2.07 -23.28 15.89
C ASN A 39 -3.07 -22.14 16.17
N GLY A 40 -4.30 -22.22 15.68
CA GLY A 40 -5.33 -21.19 15.92
C GLY A 40 -5.01 -19.82 15.32
N VAL A 41 -5.80 -18.82 15.74
CA VAL A 41 -5.66 -17.42 15.36
C VAL A 41 -4.75 -16.66 16.32
N ILE A 42 -3.45 -16.60 16.03
CA ILE A 42 -2.50 -15.98 16.96
C ILE A 42 -2.13 -14.55 16.56
N PHE A 43 -2.31 -14.20 15.29
CA PHE A 43 -1.84 -12.95 14.70
C PHE A 43 -2.95 -12.28 13.91
N LEU A 44 -2.85 -10.96 13.74
CA LEU A 44 -3.78 -10.14 12.95
C LEU A 44 -3.68 -10.45 11.44
N ASP A 45 -2.63 -11.15 11.03
CA ASP A 45 -2.38 -11.68 9.69
C ASP A 45 -1.77 -13.10 9.78
N SER A 46 -1.92 -13.96 8.76
CA SER A 46 -1.26 -15.28 8.75
C SER A 46 -0.03 -15.26 7.86
N ARG A 47 0.96 -16.06 8.28
CA ARG A 47 2.13 -16.45 7.47
C ARG A 47 2.18 -17.97 7.34
N PRO A 48 1.18 -18.56 6.70
CA PRO A 48 1.01 -20.00 6.75
C PRO A 48 2.08 -20.72 5.94
N GLN A 49 2.53 -21.88 6.46
CA GLN A 49 3.47 -22.74 5.76
C GLN A 49 2.88 -24.15 5.65
N GLY A 50 2.64 -24.59 4.41
CA GLY A 50 2.12 -25.93 4.13
C GLY A 50 0.69 -25.93 3.63
N VAL A 51 0.30 -27.07 3.06
CA VAL A 51 -1.04 -27.32 2.52
C VAL A 51 -2.07 -27.33 3.65
N GLY A 52 -3.27 -26.79 3.39
CA GLY A 52 -4.40 -26.73 4.31
C GLY A 52 -4.42 -25.47 5.18
N TYR A 53 -3.32 -24.73 5.25
CA TYR A 53 -3.27 -23.51 6.04
C TYR A 53 -3.97 -22.34 5.36
N LEU A 54 -4.52 -21.44 6.18
CA LEU A 54 -5.36 -20.33 5.75
C LEU A 54 -4.59 -19.02 5.64
N HIS A 55 -4.94 -18.23 4.63
CA HIS A 55 -4.61 -16.82 4.55
C HIS A 55 -5.76 -15.98 5.10
N TRP A 56 -5.44 -15.04 5.98
CA TRP A 56 -6.40 -14.15 6.61
C TRP A 56 -5.79 -12.83 7.06
N TYR A 57 -6.67 -11.89 7.38
CA TYR A 57 -6.36 -10.56 7.84
C TYR A 57 -7.46 -10.08 8.77
N THR A 58 -7.14 -9.11 9.63
CA THR A 58 -8.15 -8.28 10.28
C THR A 58 -8.09 -6.84 9.79
N PHE A 59 -9.17 -6.40 9.15
CA PHE A 59 -9.35 -5.04 8.66
C PHE A 59 -10.84 -4.79 8.47
N ASP A 60 -11.25 -3.53 8.46
CA ASP A 60 -12.63 -3.14 8.21
C ASP A 60 -12.92 -3.31 6.71
N VAL A 61 -13.68 -4.35 6.33
CA VAL A 61 -13.99 -4.62 4.92
C VAL A 61 -15.34 -4.03 4.52
N ASN A 62 -16.22 -3.75 5.47
CA ASN A 62 -17.58 -3.27 5.22
C ASN A 62 -17.74 -1.75 5.47
N GLY A 63 -16.72 -1.08 6.00
CA GLY A 63 -16.67 0.36 6.27
C GLY A 63 -17.43 0.80 7.53
N ASP A 64 -17.69 -0.11 8.47
CA ASP A 64 -18.46 0.21 9.68
C ASP A 64 -17.60 0.76 10.85
N GLY A 65 -16.29 0.92 10.61
CA GLY A 65 -15.30 1.38 11.56
C GLY A 65 -14.76 0.29 12.48
N ARG A 66 -15.14 -0.98 12.27
CA ARG A 66 -14.69 -2.13 13.08
C ARG A 66 -13.91 -3.11 12.20
N PRO A 67 -12.76 -3.61 12.67
CA PRO A 67 -12.01 -4.60 11.90
C PRO A 67 -12.75 -5.94 11.90
N ASP A 68 -12.99 -6.48 10.71
CA ASP A 68 -13.57 -7.81 10.45
C ASP A 68 -12.49 -8.88 10.39
N LEU A 69 -12.87 -10.15 10.52
CA LEU A 69 -11.99 -11.27 10.23
C LEU A 69 -12.21 -11.72 8.80
N VAL A 70 -11.17 -11.67 7.97
CA VAL A 70 -11.28 -11.96 6.54
C VAL A 70 -10.32 -13.07 6.16
N SER A 71 -10.81 -14.22 5.73
CA SER A 71 -9.98 -15.25 5.08
C SER A 71 -10.01 -15.09 3.57
N THR A 72 -8.86 -14.71 3.01
CA THR A 72 -8.70 -14.45 1.58
C THR A 72 -8.43 -15.72 0.77
N GLY A 73 -8.04 -16.82 1.41
CA GLY A 73 -7.77 -18.07 0.71
C GLY A 73 -7.11 -19.12 1.58
N ARG A 74 -6.63 -20.19 0.93
CA ARG A 74 -5.91 -21.29 1.58
C ARG A 74 -4.79 -21.83 0.71
N ASN A 75 -3.80 -22.42 1.35
CA ASN A 75 -2.76 -23.18 0.69
C ASN A 75 -3.34 -24.54 0.24
N ILE A 76 -3.34 -24.78 -1.05
CA ILE A 76 -3.70 -26.05 -1.67
C ILE A 76 -2.43 -26.82 -2.09
N PRO A 77 -2.53 -28.13 -2.41
CA PRO A 77 -1.43 -28.83 -3.06
C PRO A 77 -0.89 -28.04 -4.27
N PRO A 78 0.42 -28.09 -4.52
CA PRO A 78 1.06 -27.25 -5.53
C PRO A 78 0.49 -27.51 -6.93
N LEU A 79 0.05 -26.44 -7.60
CA LEU A 79 -0.45 -26.48 -8.98
C LEU A 79 0.68 -26.38 -10.02
N VAL A 80 1.86 -25.91 -9.61
CA VAL A 80 3.05 -25.77 -10.47
C VAL A 80 4.23 -26.55 -9.88
N PRO A 81 5.10 -27.15 -10.72
CA PRO A 81 6.30 -27.83 -10.23
C PRO A 81 7.25 -26.89 -9.48
N GLY A 82 7.90 -27.39 -8.44
CA GLY A 82 8.96 -26.66 -7.72
C GLY A 82 8.49 -25.78 -6.56
N VAL A 83 7.19 -25.72 -6.27
CA VAL A 83 6.64 -25.06 -5.06
C VAL A 83 6.04 -26.10 -4.11
N SER A 84 6.03 -25.81 -2.80
CA SER A 84 5.51 -26.73 -1.78
C SER A 84 3.99 -26.69 -1.63
N TRP A 85 3.36 -25.60 -2.08
CA TRP A 85 1.91 -25.36 -2.05
C TRP A 85 1.59 -24.16 -2.94
N THR A 86 0.31 -24.02 -3.31
CA THR A 86 -0.20 -22.86 -4.04
C THR A 86 -1.24 -22.16 -3.16
N LEU A 87 -1.12 -20.84 -2.97
CA LEU A 87 -2.14 -20.07 -2.29
C LEU A 87 -3.29 -19.79 -3.25
N GLN A 88 -4.50 -20.21 -2.93
CA GLN A 88 -5.67 -20.05 -3.80
C GLN A 88 -6.84 -19.41 -3.06
N VAL A 89 -7.53 -18.47 -3.71
CA VAL A 89 -8.77 -17.88 -3.20
C VAL A 89 -9.88 -18.92 -3.14
N TRP A 90 -10.81 -18.77 -2.20
CA TRP A 90 -11.91 -19.71 -2.05
C TRP A 90 -12.81 -19.73 -3.28
N GLY A 91 -13.30 -20.91 -3.66
CA GLY A 91 -14.25 -21.04 -4.76
C GLY A 91 -13.67 -20.81 -6.17
N GLN A 92 -12.36 -20.66 -6.32
CA GLN A 92 -11.72 -20.56 -7.64
C GLN A 92 -11.86 -21.89 -8.42
N PRO A 93 -12.07 -21.85 -9.76
CA PRO A 93 -12.25 -20.66 -10.60
C PRO A 93 -13.69 -20.16 -10.73
N ASP A 94 -14.69 -20.89 -10.24
CA ASP A 94 -16.09 -20.66 -10.60
C ASP A 94 -16.77 -19.52 -9.84
N ARG A 95 -16.56 -19.44 -8.53
CA ARG A 95 -17.16 -18.43 -7.64
C ARG A 95 -16.11 -17.93 -6.64
N PRO A 96 -15.07 -17.22 -7.11
CA PRO A 96 -14.01 -16.76 -6.23
C PRO A 96 -14.56 -15.78 -5.18
N HIS A 97 -14.25 -16.02 -3.91
CA HIS A 97 -14.70 -15.18 -2.80
C HIS A 97 -13.69 -15.19 -1.65
N TRP A 98 -13.76 -14.17 -0.80
CA TRP A 98 -13.24 -14.24 0.56
C TRP A 98 -14.32 -14.75 1.50
N ARG A 99 -13.91 -15.31 2.62
CA ARG A 99 -14.82 -15.61 3.73
C ARG A 99 -14.67 -14.52 4.78
N VAL A 100 -15.75 -13.84 5.10
CA VAL A 100 -15.74 -12.69 6.02
C VAL A 100 -16.60 -13.00 7.23
N TRP A 101 -16.04 -12.91 8.42
CA TRP A 101 -16.78 -12.93 9.67
C TRP A 101 -16.84 -11.50 10.20
N LEU A 102 -18.00 -10.89 10.03
CA LEU A 102 -18.22 -9.48 10.37
C LEU A 102 -18.09 -9.26 11.87
N ASN A 103 -17.53 -8.12 12.25
CA ASN A 103 -17.40 -7.71 13.65
C ASN A 103 -18.72 -7.16 14.18
N THR A 104 -19.28 -7.79 15.20
CA THR A 104 -20.55 -7.37 15.81
C THR A 104 -20.38 -6.36 16.95
N GLY A 105 -19.13 -6.05 17.29
CA GLY A 105 -18.75 -5.26 18.47
C GLY A 105 -18.55 -6.07 19.74
N GLU A 106 -19.07 -7.29 19.81
CA GLU A 106 -18.85 -8.24 20.90
C GLU A 106 -17.98 -9.44 20.47
N GLY A 107 -17.61 -9.51 19.19
CA GLY A 107 -16.85 -10.61 18.60
C GLY A 107 -17.02 -10.64 17.08
N PHE A 108 -16.44 -11.66 16.45
CA PHE A 108 -16.73 -11.97 15.05
C PHE A 108 -18.02 -12.79 14.95
N ALA A 109 -18.77 -12.62 13.87
CA ALA A 109 -19.92 -13.44 13.55
C ALA A 109 -19.55 -14.93 13.57
N ALA A 110 -20.47 -15.80 13.97
CA ALA A 110 -20.19 -17.23 14.09
C ALA A 110 -20.08 -17.98 12.75
N ALA A 111 -20.61 -17.38 11.66
CA ALA A 111 -20.57 -17.92 10.31
C ALA A 111 -20.01 -16.87 9.36
N SER A 112 -19.21 -17.30 8.39
CA SER A 112 -18.73 -16.39 7.35
C SER A 112 -19.82 -16.06 6.35
N VAL A 113 -19.76 -14.85 5.80
CA VAL A 113 -20.37 -14.53 4.51
C VAL A 113 -19.35 -14.72 3.39
N ASP A 114 -19.80 -15.24 2.25
CA ASP A 114 -19.00 -15.27 1.04
C ASP A 114 -18.98 -13.84 0.47
N TRP A 115 -17.79 -13.24 0.42
CA TRP A 115 -17.54 -11.91 -0.12
C TRP A 115 -16.97 -12.06 -1.54
N PRO A 116 -17.77 -11.88 -2.61
CA PRO A 116 -17.32 -12.11 -3.97
C PRO A 116 -16.08 -11.27 -4.32
N VAL A 117 -15.11 -11.89 -4.99
CA VAL A 117 -13.98 -11.18 -5.59
C VAL A 117 -13.96 -11.38 -7.11
N PRO A 118 -13.29 -10.51 -7.88
CA PRO A 118 -13.31 -10.62 -9.34
C PRO A 118 -12.55 -11.85 -9.84
N ALA A 119 -13.20 -12.66 -10.68
CA ALA A 119 -12.58 -13.85 -11.27
C ALA A 119 -11.46 -13.55 -12.27
N ASP A 120 -11.43 -12.33 -12.81
CA ASP A 120 -10.45 -11.89 -13.79
C ASP A 120 -9.31 -11.04 -13.17
N LEU A 121 -9.27 -10.94 -11.83
CA LEU A 121 -8.19 -10.32 -11.06
C LEU A 121 -7.29 -11.39 -10.42
N GLY A 122 -6.04 -11.01 -10.14
CA GLY A 122 -5.03 -11.91 -9.59
C GLY A 122 -4.27 -12.71 -10.64
N SER A 123 -3.66 -13.81 -10.19
CA SER A 123 -3.00 -14.76 -11.07
C SER A 123 -3.94 -15.91 -11.44
N PRO A 124 -3.74 -16.58 -12.59
CA PRO A 124 -4.57 -17.70 -13.03
C PRO A 124 -4.76 -18.80 -11.98
N GLU A 125 -3.74 -19.06 -11.17
CA GLU A 125 -3.68 -20.12 -10.17
C GLU A 125 -4.14 -19.67 -8.77
N ASN A 126 -3.89 -18.41 -8.40
CA ASN A 126 -4.10 -17.92 -7.03
C ASN A 126 -5.38 -17.08 -6.86
N GLY A 127 -5.84 -16.42 -7.93
CA GLY A 127 -6.90 -15.42 -7.83
C GLY A 127 -6.49 -14.26 -6.89
N VAL A 128 -7.47 -13.68 -6.19
CA VAL A 128 -7.25 -12.57 -5.25
C VAL A 128 -7.11 -13.11 -3.83
N ALA A 129 -6.03 -13.83 -3.53
CA ALA A 129 -5.88 -14.57 -2.26
C ALA A 129 -5.13 -13.83 -1.14
N SER A 130 -4.96 -12.50 -1.26
CA SER A 130 -4.21 -11.65 -0.33
C SER A 130 -4.84 -10.24 -0.25
N LEU A 131 -4.18 -9.29 0.42
CA LEU A 131 -4.54 -7.86 0.34
C LEU A 131 -3.74 -7.09 -0.72
N GLU A 132 -2.66 -7.69 -1.21
CA GLU A 132 -1.78 -7.13 -2.24
C GLU A 132 -1.24 -8.26 -3.14
N SER A 133 -0.97 -7.93 -4.39
CA SER A 133 -0.40 -8.87 -5.35
C SER A 133 1.10 -9.10 -5.11
N ARG A 134 1.56 -10.31 -5.44
CA ARG A 134 3.00 -10.64 -5.56
C ARG A 134 3.25 -11.30 -6.92
N PRO A 135 3.29 -10.51 -8.01
CA PRO A 135 3.25 -11.06 -9.35
C PRO A 135 4.59 -11.70 -9.76
N GLN A 136 4.54 -12.95 -10.21
CA GLN A 136 5.74 -13.78 -10.48
C GLN A 136 5.75 -14.42 -11.88
N GLY A 137 4.97 -13.90 -12.82
CA GLY A 137 4.97 -14.41 -14.18
C GLY A 137 4.11 -13.58 -15.13
N VAL A 138 4.19 -13.90 -16.42
CA VAL A 138 3.32 -13.31 -17.45
C VAL A 138 1.85 -13.62 -17.13
N GLY A 139 0.96 -12.65 -17.33
CA GLY A 139 -0.47 -12.74 -17.05
C GLY A 139 -0.85 -12.45 -15.60
N TYR A 140 0.11 -12.21 -14.71
CA TYR A 140 -0.15 -11.78 -13.33
C TYR A 140 -0.51 -10.31 -13.27
N ARG A 141 -1.41 -9.94 -12.36
CA ARG A 141 -1.92 -8.57 -12.20
C ARG A 141 -1.35 -7.95 -10.93
N HIS A 142 -1.06 -6.66 -11.00
CA HIS A 142 -0.52 -5.85 -9.93
C HIS A 142 -1.66 -5.11 -9.25
N TRP A 143 -2.05 -5.55 -8.06
CA TRP A 143 -3.20 -5.02 -7.34
C TRP A 143 -2.97 -4.86 -5.86
N THR A 144 -3.78 -4.03 -5.23
CA THR A 144 -3.82 -3.80 -3.78
C THR A 144 -5.25 -3.54 -3.33
N THR A 145 -5.47 -3.64 -2.02
CA THR A 145 -6.69 -3.20 -1.34
C THR A 145 -6.48 -1.81 -0.76
N VAL A 146 -7.35 -0.87 -1.13
CA VAL A 146 -7.28 0.52 -0.66
C VAL A 146 -8.64 1.17 -0.88
N ASP A 147 -9.09 1.98 0.07
CA ASP A 147 -10.24 2.87 -0.13
C ASP A 147 -9.81 3.98 -1.10
N ILE A 148 -10.17 3.84 -2.38
CA ILE A 148 -9.72 4.78 -3.43
C ILE A 148 -10.78 5.84 -3.74
N ASP A 149 -12.04 5.62 -3.35
CA ASP A 149 -13.14 6.54 -3.59
C ASP A 149 -13.66 7.27 -2.33
N GLY A 150 -13.06 6.97 -1.17
CA GLY A 150 -13.25 7.67 0.09
C GLY A 150 -14.55 7.32 0.79
N ASP A 151 -15.17 6.20 0.44
CA ASP A 151 -16.46 5.75 1.01
C ASP A 151 -16.32 4.99 2.34
N GLY A 152 -15.08 4.78 2.80
CA GLY A 152 -14.74 4.05 4.02
C GLY A 152 -14.55 2.56 3.82
N ARG A 153 -14.75 2.04 2.60
CA ARG A 153 -14.59 0.61 2.28
C ARG A 153 -13.37 0.40 1.38
N PRO A 154 -12.50 -0.56 1.68
CA PRO A 154 -11.37 -0.84 0.83
C PRO A 154 -11.83 -1.46 -0.49
N ASP A 155 -11.39 -0.89 -1.61
CA ASP A 155 -11.59 -1.38 -2.98
C ASP A 155 -10.44 -2.27 -3.43
N LEU A 156 -10.65 -3.05 -4.50
CA LEU A 156 -9.55 -3.70 -5.22
C LEU A 156 -9.11 -2.82 -6.38
N VAL A 157 -7.85 -2.38 -6.36
CA VAL A 157 -7.25 -1.53 -7.39
C VAL A 157 -6.12 -2.27 -8.08
N SER A 158 -6.23 -2.49 -9.39
CA SER A 158 -5.16 -3.05 -10.23
C SER A 158 -4.58 -1.98 -11.15
N THR A 159 -3.28 -1.71 -11.01
CA THR A 159 -2.59 -0.66 -11.78
C THR A 159 -1.95 -1.18 -13.05
N ALA A 160 -1.59 -2.47 -13.09
CA ALA A 160 -0.82 -3.06 -14.18
C ALA A 160 -0.94 -4.58 -14.27
N GLN A 161 -0.34 -5.16 -15.31
CA GLN A 161 -0.18 -6.59 -15.50
C GLN A 161 1.20 -6.92 -16.05
N ASN A 162 1.71 -8.11 -15.76
CA ASN A 162 2.87 -8.65 -16.43
C ASN A 162 2.48 -9.14 -17.83
N VAL A 163 3.13 -8.63 -18.85
CA VAL A 163 3.03 -9.08 -20.25
C VAL A 163 4.31 -9.81 -20.66
N ALA A 164 4.29 -10.40 -21.85
CA ALA A 164 5.48 -11.03 -22.43
C ALA A 164 6.67 -10.03 -22.43
N PRO A 165 7.91 -10.51 -22.19
CA PRO A 165 9.09 -9.66 -22.15
C PRO A 165 9.22 -8.80 -23.41
N LEU A 166 9.32 -7.48 -23.23
CA LEU A 166 9.61 -6.54 -24.32
C LEU A 166 11.12 -6.37 -24.56
N PHE A 167 11.95 -6.83 -23.62
CA PHE A 167 13.40 -6.66 -23.65
C PHE A 167 14.14 -8.00 -23.52
N PRO A 168 15.27 -8.19 -24.24
CA PRO A 168 16.08 -9.39 -24.10
C PRO A 168 16.55 -9.62 -22.65
N GLY A 169 16.38 -10.85 -22.16
CA GLY A 169 16.81 -11.24 -20.81
C GLY A 169 15.80 -10.99 -19.68
N ALA A 170 14.69 -10.27 -19.94
CA ALA A 170 13.61 -10.13 -18.98
C ALA A 170 12.70 -11.37 -18.95
N GLN A 171 12.19 -11.72 -17.76
CA GLN A 171 11.23 -12.83 -17.60
C GLN A 171 9.78 -12.41 -17.92
N TRP A 172 9.46 -11.15 -17.69
CA TRP A 172 8.23 -10.47 -18.10
C TRP A 172 8.48 -8.96 -18.14
N THR A 173 7.55 -8.22 -18.73
CA THR A 173 7.50 -6.76 -18.63
C THR A 173 6.22 -6.39 -17.88
N THR A 174 6.33 -5.59 -16.83
CA THR A 174 5.14 -5.01 -16.20
C THR A 174 4.59 -3.93 -17.12
N GLN A 175 3.29 -3.90 -17.37
CA GLN A 175 2.65 -2.92 -18.25
C GLN A 175 1.30 -2.47 -17.68
N ALA A 176 1.09 -1.17 -17.60
CA ALA A 176 -0.18 -0.55 -17.24
C ALA A 176 -1.25 -0.84 -18.29
N TYR A 177 -2.51 -0.86 -17.87
CA TYR A 177 -3.61 -1.17 -18.78
C TYR A 177 -3.84 -0.04 -19.78
N GLY A 178 -4.13 -0.41 -21.04
CA GLY A 178 -4.39 0.54 -22.11
C GLY A 178 -3.16 1.31 -22.60
N HIS A 179 -1.95 0.88 -22.23
CA HIS A 179 -0.71 1.39 -22.82
C HIS A 179 -0.72 1.20 -24.36
N PRO A 180 -0.23 2.20 -25.14
CA PRO A 180 0.30 3.49 -24.68
C PRO A 180 -0.75 4.61 -24.52
N ASP A 181 -1.90 4.52 -25.20
CA ASP A 181 -2.74 5.70 -25.48
C ASP A 181 -3.88 5.95 -24.49
N HIS A 182 -4.31 4.92 -23.76
CA HIS A 182 -5.48 4.95 -22.89
C HIS A 182 -5.16 4.33 -21.54
N LEU A 183 -4.10 4.83 -20.92
CA LEU A 183 -3.65 4.39 -19.60
C LEU A 183 -4.80 4.47 -18.59
N HIS A 184 -5.04 3.37 -17.88
CA HIS A 184 -6.04 3.33 -16.83
C HIS A 184 -5.67 2.34 -15.74
N TRP A 185 -6.21 2.58 -14.55
CA TRP A 185 -6.33 1.57 -13.50
C TRP A 185 -7.66 0.86 -13.64
N ARG A 186 -7.71 -0.36 -13.12
CA ARG A 186 -8.93 -1.15 -12.99
C ARG A 186 -9.32 -1.15 -11.52
N VAL A 187 -10.50 -0.64 -11.21
CA VAL A 187 -11.02 -0.51 -9.85
C VAL A 187 -12.28 -1.36 -9.72
N TRP A 188 -12.29 -2.31 -8.80
CA TRP A 188 -13.49 -3.05 -8.43
C TRP A 188 -13.95 -2.51 -7.09
N HIS A 189 -15.01 -1.70 -7.16
CA HIS A 189 -15.56 -1.04 -5.99
C HIS A 189 -16.13 -2.06 -5.01
N ASN A 190 -15.94 -1.82 -3.72
CA ASN A 190 -16.54 -2.60 -2.66
C ASN A 190 -17.96 -2.11 -2.38
N THR A 191 -18.94 -3.00 -2.53
CA THR A 191 -20.37 -2.67 -2.38
C THR A 191 -20.87 -2.80 -0.94
N GLY A 192 -20.03 -3.27 -0.01
CA GLY A 192 -20.39 -3.58 1.38
C GLY A 192 -20.89 -5.02 1.60
N ASP A 193 -20.95 -5.82 0.55
CA ASP A 193 -21.27 -7.25 0.56
C ASP A 193 -20.45 -8.06 -0.45
N GLY A 194 -19.42 -7.44 -1.03
CA GLY A 194 -18.63 -7.98 -2.14
C GLY A 194 -17.87 -6.90 -2.88
N PHE A 195 -16.97 -7.32 -3.77
CA PHE A 195 -16.45 -6.45 -4.81
C PHE A 195 -17.33 -6.53 -6.06
N ALA A 196 -17.48 -5.40 -6.74
CA ALA A 196 -18.17 -5.34 -8.01
C ALA A 196 -17.59 -6.40 -8.98
N PRO A 197 -18.42 -7.10 -9.79
CA PRO A 197 -17.94 -8.16 -10.67
C PRO A 197 -17.15 -7.64 -11.88
N ALA A 198 -17.26 -6.35 -12.19
CA ALA A 198 -16.57 -5.70 -13.30
C ALA A 198 -15.79 -4.48 -12.80
N ALA A 199 -14.61 -4.26 -13.37
CA ALA A 199 -13.79 -3.10 -13.04
C ALA A 199 -14.32 -1.82 -13.71
N ALA A 200 -14.43 -0.75 -12.94
CA ALA A 200 -14.37 0.60 -13.47
C ALA A 200 -12.97 0.86 -14.04
N LYS A 201 -12.90 1.58 -15.17
CA LYS A 201 -11.63 2.01 -15.76
C LYS A 201 -11.37 3.45 -15.32
N TRP A 202 -10.40 3.61 -14.43
CA TRP A 202 -9.98 4.91 -13.92
C TRP A 202 -8.87 5.47 -14.81
N PRO A 203 -9.11 6.54 -15.58
CA PRO A 203 -8.10 7.11 -16.45
C PRO A 203 -6.87 7.55 -15.64
N VAL A 204 -5.70 7.25 -16.18
CA VAL A 204 -4.42 7.69 -15.63
C VAL A 204 -3.88 8.80 -16.52
N PRO A 205 -3.41 9.92 -15.96
CA PRO A 205 -2.90 11.03 -16.73
C PRO A 205 -1.72 10.64 -17.63
N ALA A 206 -1.81 10.94 -18.92
CA ALA A 206 -0.77 10.62 -19.89
C ALA A 206 0.54 11.36 -19.62
N ASP A 207 0.46 12.53 -18.97
CA ASP A 207 1.60 13.37 -18.61
C ASP A 207 2.36 12.86 -17.37
N LEU A 208 1.87 11.83 -16.68
CA LEU A 208 2.60 11.22 -15.56
C LEU A 208 3.99 10.75 -16.00
N GLY A 209 4.13 10.23 -17.23
CA GLY A 209 5.45 10.07 -17.86
C GLY A 209 6.12 8.70 -17.73
N ALA A 210 5.39 7.60 -17.94
CA ALA A 210 5.95 6.25 -17.96
C ALA A 210 5.84 5.62 -19.38
N PRO A 211 6.72 5.99 -20.33
CA PRO A 211 6.54 5.69 -21.76
C PRO A 211 6.66 4.21 -22.12
N GLU A 212 7.38 3.39 -21.36
CA GLU A 212 7.65 1.99 -21.75
C GLU A 212 6.67 0.99 -21.12
N THR A 213 6.19 1.27 -19.90
CA THR A 213 5.41 0.32 -19.10
C THR A 213 4.19 0.95 -18.43
N GLY A 214 4.00 2.27 -18.48
CA GLY A 214 3.02 2.96 -17.64
C GLY A 214 3.33 2.86 -16.13
N PRO A 215 2.63 3.64 -15.28
CA PRO A 215 2.81 3.59 -13.83
C PRO A 215 2.29 2.27 -13.27
N ALA A 216 3.22 1.35 -13.00
CA ALA A 216 2.90 0.07 -12.41
C ALA A 216 3.41 0.00 -10.96
N LEU A 217 2.46 -0.10 -10.03
CA LEU A 217 2.59 -0.17 -8.56
C LEU A 217 3.22 1.05 -7.85
N LEU A 218 2.70 1.28 -6.64
CA LEU A 218 2.81 2.37 -5.64
C LEU A 218 4.21 2.96 -5.35
N ASP A 219 5.24 2.55 -6.07
CA ASP A 219 6.59 3.10 -6.04
C ASP A 219 7.26 2.68 -7.37
N SER A 220 7.55 3.64 -8.25
CA SER A 220 8.27 3.36 -9.51
C SER A 220 9.68 3.93 -9.44
N PRO A 221 10.69 3.14 -9.01
CA PRO A 221 12.07 3.45 -9.32
C PRO A 221 12.39 2.85 -10.69
N THR A 222 11.77 3.33 -11.76
CA THR A 222 12.47 3.16 -13.05
C THR A 222 13.73 4.01 -12.95
N THR A 223 14.88 3.60 -13.48
CA THR A 223 16.12 4.41 -13.46
C THR A 223 16.22 5.35 -14.65
N SER A 224 15.24 5.28 -15.57
CA SER A 224 15.20 6.11 -16.76
C SER A 224 15.14 7.60 -16.42
N LEU A 225 15.94 8.40 -17.12
CA LEU A 225 15.92 9.85 -16.99
C LEU A 225 14.53 10.40 -17.34
N GLY A 226 14.03 11.33 -16.53
CA GLY A 226 12.71 11.93 -16.67
C GLY A 226 11.56 11.09 -16.11
N ALA A 227 11.82 9.87 -15.64
CA ALA A 227 10.74 9.04 -15.10
C ALA A 227 10.19 9.58 -13.78
N PRO A 228 8.87 9.59 -13.61
CA PRO A 228 8.21 10.03 -12.39
C PRO A 228 8.38 9.02 -11.26
N HIS A 229 8.52 9.52 -10.05
CA HIS A 229 8.15 8.81 -8.83
C HIS A 229 6.70 9.17 -8.54
N TRP A 230 5.86 8.22 -8.14
CA TRP A 230 4.45 8.49 -7.88
C TRP A 230 3.89 7.57 -6.81
N ARG A 231 2.79 8.01 -6.17
CA ARG A 231 2.02 7.24 -5.20
C ARG A 231 0.59 7.76 -5.10
N THR A 232 -0.24 7.07 -4.32
CA THR A 232 -1.51 7.61 -3.84
C THR A 232 -1.39 8.18 -2.43
N LEU A 233 -2.07 9.29 -2.17
CA LEU A 233 -2.13 9.96 -0.87
C LEU A 233 -3.27 10.97 -0.84
N ASP A 234 -4.08 10.97 0.22
CA ASP A 234 -5.06 12.04 0.45
C ASP A 234 -4.32 13.30 0.93
N LEU A 235 -4.23 14.31 0.06
CA LEU A 235 -3.53 15.57 0.36
C LEU A 235 -4.45 16.68 0.83
N ASP A 236 -5.70 16.67 0.38
CA ASP A 236 -6.66 17.74 0.64
C ASP A 236 -7.75 17.35 1.65
N GLY A 237 -7.63 16.18 2.26
CA GLY A 237 -8.44 15.74 3.40
C GLY A 237 -9.85 15.31 2.99
N ASP A 238 -10.08 15.06 1.71
CA ASP A 238 -11.39 14.67 1.17
C ASP A 238 -11.68 13.16 1.28
N ARG A 239 -10.76 12.41 1.90
CA ARG A 239 -10.72 10.95 2.06
C ARG A 239 -10.49 10.16 0.78
N ARG A 240 -10.25 10.82 -0.36
CA ARG A 240 -9.95 10.18 -1.63
C ARG A 240 -8.47 10.36 -1.95
N PRO A 241 -7.67 9.28 -1.90
CA PRO A 241 -6.25 9.39 -2.20
C PRO A 241 -6.01 9.96 -3.60
N ASP A 242 -5.31 11.09 -3.69
CA ASP A 242 -4.86 11.72 -4.92
C ASP A 242 -3.68 10.96 -5.53
N LEU A 243 -3.49 11.08 -6.84
CA LEU A 243 -2.25 10.65 -7.48
C LEU A 243 -1.21 11.76 -7.35
N VAL A 244 -0.09 11.46 -6.71
CA VAL A 244 0.95 12.44 -6.40
C VAL A 244 2.26 11.97 -7.02
N SER A 245 2.88 12.81 -7.84
CA SER A 245 4.25 12.65 -8.32
C SER A 245 5.16 13.67 -7.65
N PRO A 246 5.90 13.27 -6.60
CA PRO A 246 6.74 14.19 -5.87
C PRO A 246 8.07 14.54 -6.55
N ALA A 247 8.55 13.70 -7.47
CA ALA A 247 9.87 13.85 -8.09
C ALA A 247 9.96 13.15 -9.43
N GLN A 248 11.01 13.47 -10.18
CA GLN A 248 11.43 12.76 -11.38
C GLN A 248 12.92 12.41 -11.32
N ASN A 249 13.34 11.40 -12.07
CA ASN A 249 14.76 11.15 -12.25
C ASN A 249 15.43 12.22 -13.12
N VAL A 250 16.59 12.68 -12.69
CA VAL A 250 17.47 13.60 -13.43
C VAL A 250 18.87 12.97 -13.56
N PRO A 251 19.74 13.51 -14.47
CA PRO A 251 21.10 13.02 -14.60
C PRO A 251 21.81 12.94 -13.25
N PRO A 252 22.70 11.95 -13.06
CA PRO A 252 23.31 11.68 -11.77
C PRO A 252 24.08 12.91 -11.29
N LEU A 253 23.77 13.36 -10.09
CA LEU A 253 24.40 14.53 -9.49
C LEU A 253 25.68 14.17 -8.72
N PHE A 254 25.98 12.87 -8.61
CA PHE A 254 27.10 12.31 -7.85
C PHE A 254 27.74 11.16 -8.62
N ALA A 255 29.05 10.97 -8.43
CA ALA A 255 29.79 9.91 -9.09
C ALA A 255 29.32 8.53 -8.60
N GLY A 256 28.93 7.66 -9.54
CA GLY A 256 28.49 6.28 -9.25
C GLY A 256 26.98 6.06 -9.20
N ALA A 257 26.16 7.11 -9.36
CA ALA A 257 24.71 6.98 -9.53
C ALA A 257 24.33 6.83 -11.02
N GLU A 258 23.27 6.07 -11.31
CA GLU A 258 22.69 5.99 -12.67
C GLU A 258 21.76 7.18 -12.95
N ALA A 259 20.97 7.58 -11.96
CA ALA A 259 20.10 8.75 -11.97
C ALA A 259 19.85 9.23 -10.52
N THR A 260 19.37 10.46 -10.37
CA THR A 260 19.06 11.07 -9.08
C THR A 260 17.60 11.53 -9.06
N ALA A 261 16.84 11.25 -7.99
CA ALA A 261 15.42 11.62 -7.90
C ALA A 261 15.23 13.06 -7.40
N GLN A 262 14.88 13.99 -8.28
CA GLN A 262 14.77 15.42 -7.98
C GLN A 262 13.32 15.92 -8.03
N VAL A 263 12.97 16.78 -7.07
CA VAL A 263 11.71 17.54 -7.05
C VAL A 263 11.50 18.38 -8.31
N TYR A 264 10.26 18.50 -8.74
CA TYR A 264 9.91 19.39 -9.85
C TYR A 264 10.20 20.85 -9.49
N GLY A 265 10.64 21.64 -10.47
CA GLY A 265 10.92 23.07 -10.31
C GLY A 265 12.11 23.43 -9.42
N HIS A 266 12.95 22.45 -9.04
CA HIS A 266 14.20 22.72 -8.32
C HIS A 266 15.12 23.69 -9.08
N PRO A 267 15.80 24.64 -8.41
CA PRO A 267 15.75 24.90 -6.96
C PRO A 267 14.67 25.91 -6.53
N ASP A 268 14.12 26.67 -7.47
CA ASP A 268 13.44 27.95 -7.19
C ASP A 268 11.91 27.85 -7.04
N ASP A 269 11.28 26.82 -7.61
CA ASP A 269 9.83 26.62 -7.64
C ASP A 269 9.48 25.17 -7.29
N GLN A 270 9.96 24.70 -6.13
CA GLN A 270 9.82 23.31 -5.75
C GLN A 270 8.34 22.93 -5.53
N HIS A 271 7.87 21.92 -6.26
CA HIS A 271 6.51 21.44 -6.16
C HIS A 271 6.38 19.94 -6.42
N TRP A 272 5.28 19.35 -5.95
CA TRP A 272 4.79 18.05 -6.42
C TRP A 272 3.81 18.26 -7.56
N ARG A 273 3.67 17.27 -8.42
CA ARG A 273 2.59 17.21 -9.39
C ARG A 273 1.46 16.41 -8.78
N VAL A 274 0.27 17.00 -8.63
CA VAL A 274 -0.88 16.35 -8.01
C VAL A 274 -2.02 16.28 -9.01
N TRP A 275 -2.53 15.08 -9.25
CA TRP A 275 -3.75 14.86 -10.01
C TRP A 275 -4.84 14.44 -9.04
N ARG A 276 -5.76 15.37 -8.78
CA ARG A 276 -6.83 15.20 -7.80
C ARG A 276 -7.71 14.00 -8.12
N ASN A 277 -8.08 13.25 -7.10
CA ASN A 277 -9.05 12.19 -7.22
C ASN A 277 -10.47 12.76 -7.37
N THR A 278 -11.20 12.28 -8.37
CA THR A 278 -12.55 12.75 -8.70
C THR A 278 -13.66 11.79 -8.26
N GLY A 279 -13.30 10.67 -7.62
CA GLY A 279 -14.17 9.55 -7.30
C GLY A 279 -14.42 8.58 -8.47
N ALA A 280 -13.93 8.90 -9.68
CA ALA A 280 -14.05 8.04 -10.86
C ALA A 280 -12.75 7.96 -11.69
N GLY A 281 -11.64 8.41 -11.10
CA GLY A 281 -10.37 8.62 -11.78
C GLY A 281 -9.63 9.84 -11.24
N PHE A 282 -8.47 10.11 -11.83
CA PHE A 282 -7.68 11.29 -11.52
C PHE A 282 -7.97 12.43 -12.50
N ALA A 283 -7.82 13.67 -12.04
CA ALA A 283 -7.86 14.85 -12.90
C ALA A 283 -6.89 14.66 -14.09
N PRO A 284 -7.24 15.09 -15.30
CA PRO A 284 -6.41 14.84 -16.50
C PRO A 284 -5.11 15.63 -16.55
N ALA A 285 -4.95 16.64 -15.68
CA ALA A 285 -3.76 17.49 -15.63
C ALA A 285 -3.29 17.67 -14.19
N ALA A 286 -1.97 17.69 -14.01
CA ALA A 286 -1.37 17.94 -12.71
C ALA A 286 -1.58 19.40 -12.29
N THR A 287 -1.88 19.60 -11.01
CA THR A 287 -1.75 20.89 -10.33
C THR A 287 -0.42 20.90 -9.57
N PRO A 288 0.40 21.96 -9.70
CA PRO A 288 1.58 22.13 -8.85
C PRO A 288 1.17 22.28 -7.38
N TRP A 289 1.72 21.42 -6.51
CA TRP A 289 1.58 21.51 -5.06
C TRP A 289 2.89 22.04 -4.46
N PRO A 290 2.95 23.31 -4.04
CA PRO A 290 4.19 23.91 -3.56
C PRO A 290 4.75 23.16 -2.34
N VAL A 291 6.07 22.93 -2.33
CA VAL A 291 6.75 22.36 -1.17
C VAL A 291 7.92 23.25 -0.71
N PRO A 292 8.26 23.22 0.59
CA PRO A 292 9.28 24.12 1.12
C PRO A 292 10.64 23.86 0.48
N ALA A 293 11.32 24.92 0.02
CA ALA A 293 12.69 24.82 -0.50
C ALA A 293 13.70 24.26 0.52
N ALA A 294 13.39 24.36 1.82
CA ALA A 294 14.16 23.82 2.93
C ALA A 294 13.97 22.30 3.16
N ALA A 295 13.13 21.62 2.36
CA ALA A 295 12.94 20.16 2.37
C ALA A 295 14.14 19.38 1.79
N GLY A 296 15.18 20.10 1.35
CA GLY A 296 16.51 19.54 1.09
C GLY A 296 16.84 19.27 -0.39
N PRO A 297 18.11 19.00 -0.70
CA PRO A 297 18.59 18.86 -2.07
C PRO A 297 18.24 17.49 -2.71
N PRO A 298 18.49 17.33 -4.03
CA PRO A 298 17.87 16.36 -4.93
C PRO A 298 18.18 14.87 -4.73
N GLU A 299 18.83 14.44 -3.64
CA GLU A 299 19.02 12.99 -3.43
C GLU A 299 17.92 12.33 -2.61
N THR A 300 17.12 13.09 -1.84
CA THR A 300 16.18 12.46 -0.89
C THR A 300 14.96 13.29 -0.52
N GLY A 301 14.59 14.31 -1.27
CA GLY A 301 13.27 14.94 -1.16
C GLY A 301 12.68 15.15 -2.54
N PRO A 302 11.35 15.21 -2.73
CA PRO A 302 10.22 14.65 -2.02
C PRO A 302 9.80 13.25 -2.49
N ALA A 303 10.65 12.54 -3.25
CA ALA A 303 10.29 11.30 -3.97
C ALA A 303 9.56 10.22 -3.12
N PHE A 304 9.72 10.26 -1.80
CA PHE A 304 9.19 9.28 -0.84
C PHE A 304 8.53 10.00 0.34
N LEU A 305 7.33 9.60 0.82
CA LEU A 305 6.71 10.22 2.01
C LEU A 305 7.51 10.10 3.32
N ALA A 306 8.69 9.46 3.27
CA ALA A 306 9.73 9.65 4.25
C ALA A 306 11.10 9.57 3.57
N SER A 307 11.99 10.52 3.86
CA SER A 307 13.36 10.50 3.34
C SER A 307 14.33 9.75 4.27
N ARG A 308 15.32 9.09 3.68
CA ARG A 308 16.48 8.52 4.38
C ARG A 308 17.80 9.02 3.78
N PRO A 309 18.14 10.32 3.93
CA PRO A 309 19.38 10.87 3.39
C PRO A 309 20.60 10.14 3.94
N SER A 310 21.46 9.69 3.04
CA SER A 310 22.83 9.27 3.35
C SER A 310 23.85 10.40 3.19
N THR A 311 23.40 11.59 2.79
CA THR A 311 24.24 12.71 2.38
C THR A 311 24.22 13.78 3.46
N ILE A 312 25.41 14.14 3.97
CA ILE A 312 25.58 15.10 5.06
C ILE A 312 24.95 16.46 4.68
N GLY A 313 24.23 17.06 5.63
CA GLY A 313 23.49 18.30 5.48
C GLY A 313 22.04 18.14 5.00
N TYR A 314 21.61 16.92 4.67
CA TYR A 314 20.29 16.70 4.07
C TYR A 314 19.25 16.39 5.16
N PRO A 315 18.06 17.02 5.09
CA PRO A 315 17.00 16.81 6.08
C PRO A 315 16.37 15.42 5.93
N HIS A 316 16.12 14.77 7.06
CA HIS A 316 15.10 13.74 7.15
C HIS A 316 13.74 14.43 7.22
N TRP A 317 12.77 13.99 6.45
CA TRP A 317 11.40 14.46 6.51
C TRP A 317 10.39 13.32 6.30
N THR A 318 9.15 13.55 6.71
CA THR A 318 7.98 12.70 6.48
C THR A 318 6.75 13.58 6.31
N VAL A 319 5.66 13.05 5.75
CA VAL A 319 4.34 13.67 5.90
C VAL A 319 3.41 12.86 6.79
N ILE A 320 2.61 13.56 7.59
CA ILE A 320 1.59 13.00 8.48
C ILE A 320 0.63 14.12 8.88
N ASP A 321 -0.65 13.80 9.06
CA ASP A 321 -1.58 14.71 9.73
C ASP A 321 -1.24 14.74 11.23
N LEU A 322 -0.51 15.76 11.67
CA LEU A 322 0.06 15.81 13.02
C LEU A 322 -0.94 16.35 14.06
N ASP A 323 -1.89 17.19 13.65
CA ASP A 323 -2.91 17.78 14.53
C ASP A 323 -4.33 17.25 14.34
N GLY A 324 -4.52 16.31 13.42
CA GLY A 324 -5.80 15.65 13.20
C GLY A 324 -6.81 16.53 12.47
N ASP A 325 -6.33 17.49 11.66
CA ASP A 325 -7.20 18.40 10.91
C ASP A 325 -7.63 17.84 9.55
N GLY A 326 -7.12 16.66 9.17
CA GLY A 326 -7.38 15.99 7.90
C GLY A 326 -6.42 16.39 6.80
N HIS A 327 -5.51 17.34 7.03
CA HIS A 327 -4.49 17.76 6.07
C HIS A 327 -3.11 17.23 6.48
N LEU A 328 -2.31 16.84 5.49
CA LEU A 328 -0.98 16.33 5.78
C LEU A 328 0.01 17.47 6.03
N ASP A 329 0.77 17.35 7.12
CA ASP A 329 1.89 18.20 7.43
C ASP A 329 3.20 17.62 6.92
N LEU A 330 4.12 18.47 6.49
CA LEU A 330 5.52 18.07 6.28
C LEU A 330 6.31 18.32 7.55
N ILE A 331 6.98 17.28 8.05
CA ILE A 331 7.80 17.33 9.25
C ILE A 331 9.21 16.96 8.87
N SER A 332 10.20 17.73 9.33
CA SER A 332 11.61 17.36 9.27
C SER A 332 12.19 17.22 10.68
N PRO A 333 12.33 15.98 11.19
CA PRO A 333 12.80 15.76 12.56
C PRO A 333 14.31 15.85 12.73
N ALA A 334 15.10 15.68 11.66
CA ALA A 334 16.55 15.56 11.75
C ALA A 334 17.25 15.98 10.46
N VAL A 335 18.57 16.09 10.51
CA VAL A 335 19.48 16.29 9.37
C VAL A 335 20.59 15.25 9.44
N ALA A 336 21.03 14.72 8.31
CA ALA A 336 22.19 13.86 8.25
C ALA A 336 23.46 14.68 8.56
N VAL A 337 24.31 14.19 9.47
CA VAL A 337 25.59 14.82 9.84
C VAL A 337 26.72 13.79 9.80
N GLU A 338 27.96 14.26 9.77
CA GLU A 338 29.13 13.37 9.90
C GLU A 338 29.04 12.58 11.20
N SER A 339 29.26 11.27 11.10
CA SER A 339 29.27 10.41 12.28
C SER A 339 30.63 10.48 12.99
N PRO A 340 30.67 10.69 14.32
CA PRO A 340 31.90 10.59 15.08
C PRO A 340 32.34 9.14 15.35
N ILE A 341 31.51 8.15 14.96
CA ILE A 341 31.78 6.72 15.18
C ILE A 341 32.61 6.17 14.02
N PRO A 342 33.82 5.64 14.27
CA PRO A 342 34.64 5.02 13.22
C PRO A 342 33.89 3.91 12.48
N GLY A 343 33.93 3.95 11.15
CA GLY A 343 33.24 2.97 10.29
C GLY A 343 31.78 3.29 9.98
N ILE A 344 31.22 4.37 10.55
CA ILE A 344 29.91 4.90 10.17
C ILE A 344 30.13 6.24 9.45
N ALA A 345 29.59 6.40 8.25
CA ALA A 345 29.81 7.61 7.45
C ALA A 345 28.98 8.81 7.92
N TRP A 346 27.75 8.57 8.36
CA TRP A 346 26.81 9.62 8.76
C TRP A 346 25.83 9.11 9.83
N LEU A 347 25.20 10.03 10.55
CA LEU A 347 24.06 9.74 11.44
C LEU A 347 22.97 10.80 11.28
N ALA A 348 21.73 10.44 11.60
CA ALA A 348 20.63 11.38 11.69
C ALA A 348 20.70 12.15 13.02
N GLN A 349 20.83 13.47 12.96
CA GLN A 349 20.87 14.35 14.13
C GLN A 349 19.65 15.26 14.18
N VAL A 350 18.94 15.24 15.30
CA VAL A 350 17.81 16.15 15.56
C VAL A 350 18.32 17.60 15.59
N TYR A 351 17.54 18.53 15.02
CA TYR A 351 17.96 19.92 14.94
C TYR A 351 18.19 20.53 16.33
N GLY A 352 19.25 21.33 16.44
CA GLY A 352 19.62 22.01 17.68
C GLY A 352 20.24 21.10 18.74
N TYR A 353 20.63 19.87 18.40
CA TYR A 353 21.45 19.03 19.28
C TYR A 353 22.79 19.72 19.63
N PRO A 354 23.27 19.60 20.89
CA PRO A 354 22.63 18.90 22.02
C PRO A 354 21.66 19.75 22.84
N ASP A 355 21.62 21.06 22.64
CA ASP A 355 21.10 22.01 23.64
C ASP A 355 19.62 22.37 23.48
N ARG A 356 19.11 22.45 22.25
CA ARG A 356 17.74 22.89 21.95
C ARG A 356 17.14 22.06 20.83
N LEU A 357 16.82 20.81 21.16
CA LEU A 357 16.19 19.85 20.26
C LEU A 357 14.86 20.40 19.73
N HIS A 358 14.71 20.42 18.41
CA HIS A 358 13.47 20.82 17.75
C HIS A 358 13.29 20.09 16.41
N TRP A 359 12.06 20.08 15.91
CA TRP A 359 11.72 19.66 14.56
C TRP A 359 11.34 20.89 13.73
N ARG A 360 11.53 20.80 12.42
CA ARG A 360 10.93 21.77 11.49
C ARG A 360 9.58 21.23 11.03
N LEU A 361 8.58 22.10 10.98
CA LEU A 361 7.20 21.75 10.67
C LEU A 361 6.65 22.73 9.65
N TRP A 362 5.98 22.21 8.64
CA TRP A 362 5.23 22.96 7.66
C TRP A 362 3.82 22.42 7.63
N ARG A 363 2.85 23.28 7.97
CA ARG A 363 1.46 22.87 8.10
C ARG A 363 0.77 22.72 6.76
N GLY A 364 0.04 21.62 6.58
CA GLY A 364 -0.98 21.51 5.55
C GLY A 364 -2.07 22.57 5.76
N ARG A 365 -2.75 23.00 4.69
CA ARG A 365 -3.85 23.97 4.75
C ARG A 365 -4.86 23.73 3.66
#